data_AF-A0A7S0SH85-F1
#
_entry.id   AF-A0A7S0SH85-F1
#
_cell.length_a   1.000
_cell.length_b   1.000
_cell.length_c   1.000
_cell.angle_alpha   90.00
_cell.angle_beta   90.00
_cell.angle_gamma   90.00
#
_symmetry.space_group_name_H-M   'P 1'
#
loop_
_entity.id
_entity.type
_entity.pdbx_description
1 polymer ?
#
loop_
_entity_poly.entity_id
_entity_poly.type
_entity_poly.pdbx_seq_one_letter_code
_entity_poly.pdbx_strand_id
1 'polypeptide(L)'
;EGEGLASLVVGLVAAVEKARLYRGKGGEVMRAAVCRYVECLAAVRQPLDKGPGPATGPKSLRSSLLNSVEESLKHPTADIRDAAVGALGEFAAAYMCGGNPEAGAKRLVVKLAGALM
;
A
#
# COMPACT_ATOMS: atom_id res chain seq x y z
N GLU A 1 -7.57 14.07 21.00
CA GLU A 1 -6.68 14.69 19.98
C GLU A 1 -6.03 13.68 19.02
N GLY A 2 -5.70 12.44 19.45
CA GLY A 2 -5.02 11.44 18.58
C GLY A 2 -5.84 10.82 17.42
N GLU A 3 -7.17 10.76 17.52
CA GLU A 3 -8.03 10.12 16.50
C GLU A 3 -8.09 10.92 15.18
N GLY A 4 -7.97 12.25 15.27
CA GLY A 4 -7.84 13.13 14.11
C GLY A 4 -6.52 12.92 13.36
N LEU A 5 -5.41 12.76 14.08
CA LEU A 5 -4.10 12.56 13.45
C LEU A 5 -4.01 11.19 12.75
N ALA A 6 -4.50 10.13 13.38
CA ALA A 6 -4.50 8.79 12.79
C ALA A 6 -5.30 8.75 11.47
N SER A 7 -6.48 9.38 11.43
CA SER A 7 -7.29 9.47 10.21
C SER A 7 -6.64 10.32 9.11
N LEU A 8 -5.95 11.40 9.46
CA LEU A 8 -5.20 12.23 8.50
C LEU A 8 -4.02 11.47 7.89
N VAL A 9 -3.25 10.78 8.73
CA VAL A 9 -2.14 9.91 8.32
C VAL A 9 -2.67 8.86 7.34
N VAL A 10 -3.71 8.14 7.74
CA VAL A 10 -4.30 7.06 6.95
C VAL A 10 -4.90 7.57 5.62
N GLY A 11 -5.46 8.79 5.59
CA GLY A 11 -6.03 9.42 4.40
C GLY A 11 -5.04 10.13 3.46
N LEU A 12 -3.75 10.20 3.80
CA LEU A 12 -2.77 11.01 3.06
C LEU A 12 -2.64 10.58 1.59
N VAL A 13 -2.62 9.28 1.31
CA VAL A 13 -2.47 8.77 -0.08
C VAL A 13 -3.65 9.20 -0.96
N ALA A 14 -4.87 9.16 -0.42
CA ALA A 14 -6.05 9.66 -1.13
C ALA A 14 -5.97 11.18 -1.38
N ALA A 15 -5.40 11.94 -0.45
CA ALA A 15 -5.18 13.38 -0.63
C ALA A 15 -4.14 13.66 -1.74
N VAL A 16 -3.06 12.89 -1.80
CA VAL A 16 -2.02 12.95 -2.84
C VAL A 16 -2.63 12.69 -4.23
N GLU A 17 -3.43 11.63 -4.36
CA GLU A 17 -4.10 11.27 -5.61
C GLU A 17 -5.09 12.37 -6.05
N LYS A 18 -5.91 12.87 -5.12
CA LYS A 18 -6.86 13.96 -5.36
C LYS A 18 -6.15 15.24 -5.81
N ALA A 19 -5.01 15.55 -5.20
CA ALA A 19 -4.16 16.69 -5.55
C ALA A 19 -3.35 16.48 -6.83
N ARG A 20 -3.49 15.32 -7.51
CA ARG A 20 -2.88 15.03 -8.81
C ARG A 20 -1.34 15.06 -8.79
N LEU A 21 -0.73 14.81 -7.63
CA LEU A 21 0.70 15.00 -7.40
C LEU A 21 1.60 13.94 -8.05
N TYR A 22 1.05 12.85 -8.59
CA TYR A 22 1.81 11.84 -9.35
C TYR A 22 2.17 12.24 -10.79
N ARG A 23 1.87 13.47 -11.23
CA ARG A 23 2.13 13.91 -12.61
C ARG A 23 3.50 14.56 -12.78
N GLY A 24 4.14 14.30 -13.92
CA GLY A 24 5.42 14.89 -14.32
C GLY A 24 6.62 14.34 -13.53
N LYS A 25 7.80 14.97 -13.70
CA LYS A 25 9.04 14.56 -13.00
C LYS A 25 8.93 14.59 -11.47
N GLY A 26 8.21 15.57 -10.92
CA GLY A 26 7.95 15.61 -9.47
C GLY A 26 7.07 14.45 -8.98
N GLY A 27 6.24 13.89 -9.87
CA GLY A 27 5.38 12.75 -9.58
C GLY A 27 6.13 11.45 -9.34
N GLU A 28 7.30 11.29 -9.94
CA GLU A 28 8.19 10.14 -9.71
C GLU A 28 8.69 10.11 -8.26
N VAL A 29 9.15 11.26 -7.74
CA VAL A 29 9.55 11.42 -6.35
C VAL A 29 8.37 11.16 -5.42
N MET A 30 7.18 11.65 -5.77
CA MET A 30 5.97 11.44 -4.99
C MET A 30 5.56 9.96 -4.93
N ARG A 31 5.70 9.20 -6.03
CA ARG A 31 5.40 7.75 -6.05
C ARG A 31 6.33 6.99 -5.11
N ALA A 32 7.64 7.25 -5.18
CA ALA A 32 8.60 6.64 -4.26
C ALA A 32 8.30 7.00 -2.79
N ALA A 33 7.96 8.27 -2.54
CA ALA A 33 7.59 8.74 -1.20
C ALA A 33 6.31 8.06 -0.67
N VAL A 34 5.29 7.88 -1.53
CA VAL A 34 4.06 7.16 -1.14
C VAL A 34 4.33 5.69 -0.88
N CYS A 35 5.18 5.03 -1.66
CA CYS A 35 5.55 3.63 -1.38
C CYS A 35 6.21 3.52 0.00
N ARG A 36 7.22 4.36 0.28
CA ARG A 36 7.86 4.42 1.61
C ARG A 36 6.87 4.74 2.72
N TYR A 37 5.91 5.63 2.45
CA TYR A 37 4.88 5.97 3.42
C TYR A 37 4.01 4.76 3.78
N VAL A 38 3.56 4.00 2.78
CA VAL A 38 2.79 2.76 2.98
C VAL A 38 3.61 1.71 3.74
N GLU A 39 4.89 1.58 3.41
CA GLU A 39 5.84 0.72 4.13
C GLU A 39 5.90 1.07 5.62
N CYS A 40 6.06 2.36 5.96
CA CYS A 40 6.07 2.82 7.34
C CYS A 40 4.74 2.55 8.06
N LEU A 41 3.60 2.78 7.41
CA LEU A 41 2.29 2.44 7.98
C LEU A 41 2.19 0.94 8.29
N ALA A 42 2.70 0.09 7.40
CA ALA A 42 2.70 -1.35 7.56
C ALA A 42 3.65 -1.81 8.68
N ALA A 43 4.85 -1.24 8.77
CA ALA A 43 5.84 -1.55 9.79
C ALA A 43 5.30 -1.33 11.22
N VAL A 44 4.51 -0.27 11.43
CA VAL A 44 3.87 0.01 12.72
C VAL A 44 2.49 -0.65 12.88
N ARG A 45 2.05 -1.45 11.89
CA ARG A 45 0.74 -2.12 11.85
C ARG A 45 -0.43 -1.16 12.08
N GLN A 46 -0.36 0.04 11.49
CA GLN A 46 -1.39 1.06 11.65
C GLN A 46 -2.77 0.52 11.27
N PRO A 47 -3.82 0.70 12.10
CA PRO A 47 -5.16 0.30 11.72
C PRO A 47 -5.66 1.12 10.50
N LEU A 48 -5.85 0.44 9.37
CA LEU A 48 -6.27 1.07 8.10
C LEU A 48 -7.79 1.05 7.89
N ASP A 49 -8.45 -0.03 8.32
CA ASP A 49 -9.89 -0.24 8.27
C ASP A 49 -10.33 -0.89 9.61
N LYS A 50 -11.63 -0.93 9.93
CA LYS A 50 -12.14 -1.56 11.16
C LYS A 50 -11.72 -3.04 11.24
N GLY A 51 -10.75 -3.33 12.12
CA GLY A 51 -10.41 -4.67 12.60
C GLY A 51 -9.18 -5.35 11.96
N PRO A 52 -8.54 -6.29 12.69
CA PRO A 52 -7.52 -7.19 12.15
C PRO A 52 -8.20 -8.26 11.29
N GLY A 53 -7.80 -8.38 10.02
CA GLY A 53 -8.44 -9.25 9.03
C GLY A 53 -8.56 -8.54 7.68
N PRO A 54 -8.84 -9.25 6.58
CA PRO A 54 -8.79 -8.64 5.25
C PRO A 54 -9.94 -7.64 5.09
N ALA A 55 -9.63 -6.37 4.82
CA ALA A 55 -10.64 -5.42 4.38
C ALA A 55 -10.88 -5.65 2.88
N THR A 56 -11.61 -6.72 2.57
CA THR A 56 -11.96 -7.19 1.22
C THR A 56 -13.20 -6.47 0.69
N GLY A 57 -13.16 -5.14 0.68
CA GLY A 57 -14.14 -4.33 -0.03
C GLY A 57 -13.44 -3.58 -1.15
N PRO A 58 -14.04 -3.43 -2.35
CA PRO A 58 -13.46 -2.64 -3.45
C PRO A 58 -13.25 -1.16 -3.11
N LYS A 59 -13.75 -0.68 -1.96
CA LYS A 59 -13.61 0.68 -1.44
C LYS A 59 -12.84 0.76 -0.11
N SER A 60 -12.21 -0.33 0.33
CA SER A 60 -11.41 -0.28 1.56
C SER A 60 -10.13 0.50 1.31
N LEU A 61 -9.63 1.16 2.37
CA LEU A 61 -8.39 1.89 2.25
C LEU A 61 -7.22 0.94 1.95
N ARG A 62 -7.22 -0.26 2.54
CA ARG A 62 -6.23 -1.30 2.19
C ARG A 62 -6.20 -1.59 0.69
N SER A 63 -7.35 -1.65 0.03
CA SER A 63 -7.40 -1.89 -1.43
C SER A 63 -6.86 -0.70 -2.22
N SER A 64 -7.18 0.54 -1.82
CA SER A 64 -6.64 1.74 -2.46
C SER A 64 -5.12 1.83 -2.32
N LEU A 65 -4.58 1.58 -1.14
CA LEU A 65 -3.14 1.59 -0.90
C LEU A 65 -2.44 0.50 -1.70
N LEU A 66 -2.99 -0.72 -1.70
CA LEU A 66 -2.45 -1.83 -2.48
C LEU A 66 -2.43 -1.51 -3.99
N ASN A 67 -3.51 -0.96 -4.53
CA ASN A 67 -3.57 -0.55 -5.94
C ASN A 67 -2.51 0.52 -6.26
N SER A 68 -2.29 1.49 -5.35
CA SER A 68 -1.26 2.54 -5.53
C SER A 68 0.16 1.97 -5.57
N VAL A 69 0.44 0.96 -4.72
CA VAL A 69 1.72 0.24 -4.71
C VAL A 69 1.86 -0.64 -5.96
N GLU A 70 0.83 -1.38 -6.35
CA GLU A 70 0.81 -2.23 -7.56
C GLU A 70 1.05 -1.41 -8.84
N GLU A 71 0.48 -0.22 -8.92
CA GLU A 71 0.73 0.70 -10.03
C GLU A 71 2.19 1.19 -10.05
N SER A 72 2.80 1.36 -8.88
CA SER A 72 4.19 1.79 -8.76
C SER A 72 5.19 0.67 -9.14
N LEU A 73 4.80 -0.60 -8.99
CA LEU A 73 5.60 -1.75 -9.48
C LEU A 73 5.73 -1.79 -11.01
N LYS A 74 4.76 -1.22 -11.73
CA LYS A 74 4.76 -1.15 -13.20
C LYS A 74 5.59 0.01 -13.75
N HIS A 75 6.20 0.83 -12.87
CA HIS A 75 6.96 2.01 -13.30
C HIS A 75 8.27 1.62 -13.99
N PRO A 76 8.70 2.32 -15.07
CA PRO A 76 9.98 2.04 -15.74
C PRO A 76 11.22 2.30 -14.86
N THR A 77 11.08 3.11 -13.82
CA THR A 77 12.20 3.56 -12.95
C THR A 77 12.47 2.52 -11.86
N ALA A 78 13.72 2.05 -11.75
CA ALA A 78 14.13 1.05 -10.76
C ALA A 78 13.84 1.49 -9.32
N ASP A 79 14.26 2.70 -8.93
CA ASP A 79 14.08 3.21 -7.56
C ASP A 79 12.61 3.20 -7.09
N ILE A 80 11.67 3.50 -8.00
CA ILE A 80 10.23 3.47 -7.70
C ILE A 80 9.75 2.03 -7.52
N ARG A 81 10.21 1.11 -8.37
CA ARG A 81 9.89 -0.31 -8.24
C ARG A 81 10.46 -0.89 -6.95
N ASP A 82 11.69 -0.55 -6.59
CA ASP A 82 12.34 -1.03 -5.37
C ASP A 82 11.59 -0.53 -4.12
N ALA A 83 11.21 0.75 -4.11
CA ALA A 83 10.37 1.31 -3.05
C ALA A 83 9.00 0.60 -2.98
N ALA A 84 8.39 0.29 -4.12
CA ALA A 84 7.12 -0.42 -4.19
C ALA A 84 7.24 -1.89 -3.71
N VAL A 85 8.35 -2.57 -4.01
CA VAL A 85 8.65 -3.93 -3.53
C VAL A 85 8.79 -3.94 -2.01
N GLY A 86 9.54 -3.00 -1.43
CA GLY A 86 9.67 -2.86 0.02
C GLY A 86 8.32 -2.63 0.69
N ALA A 87 7.55 -1.68 0.17
CA ALA A 87 6.19 -1.39 0.64
C ALA A 87 5.26 -2.59 0.56
N LEU A 88 5.28 -3.34 -0.55
CA LEU A 88 4.43 -4.51 -0.75
C LEU A 88 4.78 -5.64 0.22
N GLY A 89 6.07 -5.90 0.46
CA GLY A 89 6.52 -6.92 1.39
C GLY A 89 5.97 -6.67 2.80
N GLU A 90 6.14 -5.45 3.28
CA GLU A 90 5.72 -5.07 4.62
C GLU A 90 4.20 -4.96 4.76
N PHE A 91 3.54 -4.45 3.72
CA PHE A 91 2.07 -4.42 3.65
C PHE A 91 1.49 -5.84 3.69
N ALA A 92 2.07 -6.79 2.96
CA ALA A 92 1.62 -8.17 2.95
C ALA A 92 1.78 -8.82 4.34
N ALA A 93 2.93 -8.63 4.97
CA ALA A 93 3.21 -9.14 6.31
C ALA A 93 2.25 -8.55 7.37
N ALA A 94 1.96 -7.26 7.29
CA ALA A 94 1.11 -6.56 8.26
C ALA A 94 -0.39 -6.86 8.08
N TYR A 95 -0.87 -6.91 6.83
CA TYR A 95 -2.31 -6.84 6.55
C TYR A 95 -2.89 -8.02 5.75
N MET A 96 -2.06 -8.83 5.08
CA MET A 96 -2.56 -9.86 4.15
C MET A 96 -2.34 -11.28 4.65
N CYS A 97 -1.31 -11.50 5.48
CA CYS A 97 -1.01 -12.83 6.02
C CYS A 97 -1.99 -13.30 7.11
N GLY A 98 -2.74 -12.39 7.76
CA GLY A 98 -3.75 -12.74 8.77
C GLY A 98 -3.18 -13.59 9.92
N GLY A 99 -4.05 -14.37 10.59
CA GLY A 99 -3.63 -15.27 11.68
C GLY A 99 -2.96 -16.58 11.23
N ASN A 100 -2.96 -16.88 9.94
CA ASN A 100 -2.26 -18.04 9.36
C ASN A 100 -1.35 -17.55 8.21
N PRO A 101 -0.07 -17.28 8.50
CA PRO A 101 0.83 -16.64 7.55
C PRO A 101 1.10 -17.50 6.31
N GLU A 102 1.11 -18.82 6.43
CA GLU A 102 1.38 -19.72 5.31
C GLU A 102 0.22 -19.73 4.29
N ALA A 103 -1.01 -19.81 4.79
CA ALA A 103 -2.21 -19.72 3.94
C ALA A 103 -2.41 -18.30 3.36
N GLY A 104 -1.99 -17.27 4.10
CA GLY A 104 -1.96 -15.89 3.62
C GLY A 104 -0.96 -15.68 2.48
N ALA A 105 0.27 -16.16 2.65
CA ALA A 105 1.33 -16.09 1.64
C ALA A 105 0.94 -16.80 0.34
N LYS A 106 0.36 -18.01 0.41
CA LYS A 106 -0.13 -18.73 -0.77
C LYS A 106 -1.17 -17.92 -1.56
N ARG A 107 -2.13 -17.28 -0.89
CA ARG A 107 -3.13 -16.41 -1.53
C ARG A 107 -2.51 -15.18 -2.16
N LEU A 108 -1.52 -14.60 -1.49
CA LEU A 108 -0.78 -13.44 -2.00
C LEU A 108 -0.04 -13.76 -3.29
N VAL A 109 0.69 -14.88 -3.32
CA VAL A 109 1.43 -15.34 -4.50
C VAL A 109 0.50 -15.51 -5.70
N VAL A 110 -0.65 -16.17 -5.50
CA VAL A 110 -1.65 -16.35 -6.57
C VAL A 110 -2.17 -15.01 -7.08
N LYS A 111 -2.47 -14.05 -6.19
CA LYS A 111 -2.97 -12.73 -6.57
C LYS A 111 -1.93 -11.93 -7.36
N LEU A 112 -0.70 -11.87 -6.86
CA LEU A 112 0.38 -11.09 -7.48
C LEU A 112 0.86 -11.70 -8.80
N ALA A 113 0.91 -13.03 -8.90
CA ALA A 113 1.21 -13.72 -10.15
C ALA A 113 0.17 -13.39 -11.23
N GLY A 114 -1.11 -13.28 -10.86
CA GLY A 114 -2.17 -12.85 -11.78
C GLY A 114 -2.14 -11.38 -12.18
N ALA A 115 -1.48 -10.50 -11.40
CA ALA A 115 -1.35 -9.07 -11.70
C ALA A 115 -0.12 -8.74 -12.57
N LEU A 116 0.82 -9.68 -12.68
CA LEU A 116 2.07 -9.56 -13.45
C LEU A 116 2.02 -10.30 -14.81
N MET A 117 0.96 -11.06 -15.07
CA MET A 117 0.65 -11.65 -16.39
C MET A 117 -0.24 -10.72 -17.20
#